data_AF-A0A1M2VKV9-F1
#
_entry.id   AF-A0A1M2VKV9-F1
#
_cell.length_a   1.000
_cell.length_b   1.000
_cell.length_c   1.000
_cell.angle_alpha   90.00
_cell.angle_beta   90.00
_cell.angle_gamma   90.00
#
_symmetry.space_group_name_H-M   'P 1'
#
loop_
_entity.id
_entity.type
_entity.pdbx_description
1 polymer ?
#
loop_
_entity_poly.entity_id
_entity_poly.type
_entity_poly.pdbx_seq_one_letter_code
_entity_poly.pdbx_strand_id
1 'polypeptide(L)'
;MFATAVQPSIVSLFSSTGSDPLSLFVSHADTSLPSDSFVCVLNDAASQPTPPAPRKLIDLANSERCEESSSPDYALGQSVLHIQSPTIKTTYIRCPSAGSSHASHGHLGLKHPWIHLQVRNLHREWAFEVGLVDQSGREGVVRCATFQKEPNLKLGSPPLLLLPLSFPSPSSRPLTSWCTVAINLPSLLPHFSSAALTREDQEGRASSSALAGHRATQVPSGVYSHVSYVKVYANCRLRRIWFSEGGPQQRLPWEFQLYAAV
;
A
#
# COMPACT_ATOMS: atom_id res chain seq x y z
N MET A 1 -2.16 12.12 -14.16
CA MET A 1 -3.43 12.45 -13.48
C MET A 1 -3.36 13.80 -12.76
N PHE A 2 -2.45 14.00 -11.81
CA PHE A 2 -2.34 15.22 -10.99
C PHE A 2 -1.11 16.09 -11.30
N ALA A 3 -0.36 15.78 -12.36
CA ALA A 3 0.91 16.47 -12.68
C ALA A 3 0.73 17.98 -12.97
N THR A 4 -0.41 18.36 -13.55
CA THR A 4 -0.76 19.76 -13.89
C THR A 4 -1.66 20.42 -12.84
N ALA A 5 -2.09 19.68 -11.82
CA ALA A 5 -2.94 20.22 -10.75
C ALA A 5 -2.09 21.00 -9.74
N VAL A 6 -2.71 21.98 -9.07
CA VAL A 6 -2.11 22.63 -7.90
C VAL A 6 -2.02 21.60 -6.78
N GLN A 7 -0.81 21.37 -6.26
CA GLN A 7 -0.54 20.39 -5.21
C GLN A 7 -0.28 21.13 -3.89
N PRO A 8 -1.28 21.24 -2.99
CA PRO A 8 -1.06 21.79 -1.66
C PRO A 8 -0.11 20.91 -0.84
N SER A 9 0.33 21.39 0.33
CA SER A 9 1.29 20.68 1.18
C SER A 9 0.83 19.30 1.67
N ILE A 10 -0.50 19.06 1.66
CA ILE A 10 -1.12 17.76 1.95
C ILE A 10 -2.16 17.46 0.86
N VAL A 11 -2.09 16.28 0.25
CA VAL A 11 -3.06 15.81 -0.75
C VAL A 11 -3.63 14.45 -0.32
N SER A 12 -4.94 14.37 -0.10
CA SER A 12 -5.61 13.09 0.14
C SER A 12 -5.89 12.39 -1.18
N LEU A 13 -5.35 11.18 -1.34
CA LEU A 13 -5.61 10.32 -2.49
C LEU A 13 -6.83 9.42 -2.28
N PHE A 14 -7.01 8.92 -1.06
CA PHE A 14 -8.10 8.03 -0.68
C PHE A 14 -8.67 8.42 0.69
N SER A 15 -9.99 8.39 0.82
CA SER A 15 -10.71 8.53 2.09
C SER A 15 -11.95 7.66 2.10
N SER A 16 -12.06 6.75 3.08
CA SER A 16 -13.19 5.83 3.22
C SER A 16 -14.49 6.49 3.64
N THR A 17 -14.44 7.75 4.12
CA THR A 17 -15.62 8.54 4.50
C THR A 17 -16.19 9.36 3.33
N GLY A 18 -15.57 9.30 2.15
CA GLY A 18 -16.09 9.94 0.94
C GLY A 18 -17.35 9.25 0.42
N SER A 19 -18.16 9.95 -0.37
CA SER A 19 -19.35 9.39 -1.02
C SER A 19 -19.00 8.34 -2.08
N ASP A 20 -17.88 8.53 -2.78
CA ASP A 20 -17.31 7.55 -3.71
C ASP A 20 -15.80 7.38 -3.45
N PRO A 21 -15.42 6.54 -2.46
CA PRO A 21 -14.03 6.34 -2.06
C PRO A 21 -13.13 5.78 -3.16
N LEU A 22 -13.71 5.05 -4.12
CA LEU A 22 -12.97 4.35 -5.17
C LEU A 22 -13.03 5.08 -6.53
N SER A 23 -13.60 6.28 -6.60
CA SER A 23 -13.67 7.09 -7.83
C SER A 23 -12.35 7.17 -8.63
N LEU A 24 -11.20 7.25 -7.95
CA LEU A 24 -9.86 7.31 -8.56
C LEU A 24 -9.16 5.94 -8.67
N PHE A 25 -9.72 4.91 -8.04
CA PHE A 25 -9.11 3.60 -7.90
C PHE A 25 -9.84 2.55 -8.73
N VAL A 26 -9.07 1.70 -9.41
CA VAL A 26 -9.60 0.45 -9.95
C VAL A 26 -9.45 -0.63 -8.90
N SER A 27 -10.56 -1.29 -8.58
CA SER A 27 -10.56 -2.51 -7.78
C SER A 27 -10.46 -3.74 -8.68
N HIS A 28 -9.57 -4.67 -8.33
CA HIS A 28 -9.49 -6.00 -8.92
C HIS A 28 -9.73 -7.01 -7.81
N ALA A 29 -10.62 -7.97 -8.03
CA ALA A 29 -10.90 -9.07 -7.12
C ALA A 29 -10.79 -10.40 -7.87
N ASP A 30 -10.31 -11.42 -7.19
CA ASP A 30 -10.14 -12.75 -7.76
C ASP A 30 -11.50 -13.40 -8.05
N THR A 31 -11.80 -13.65 -9.31
CA THR A 31 -13.07 -14.25 -9.73
C THR A 31 -13.13 -15.75 -9.46
N SER A 32 -11.99 -16.41 -9.18
CA SER A 32 -11.94 -17.83 -8.87
C SER A 32 -12.38 -18.15 -7.43
N LEU A 33 -12.32 -17.16 -6.53
CA LEU A 33 -12.64 -17.31 -5.10
C LEU A 33 -13.66 -16.25 -4.63
N PRO A 34 -14.90 -16.25 -5.16
CA PRO A 34 -15.89 -15.20 -4.91
C PRO A 34 -16.39 -15.11 -3.46
N SER A 35 -16.18 -16.17 -2.65
CA SER A 35 -16.50 -16.19 -1.21
C SER A 35 -15.49 -15.43 -0.35
N ASP A 36 -14.23 -15.42 -0.77
CA ASP A 36 -13.12 -14.97 0.08
C ASP A 36 -12.41 -13.75 -0.49
N SER A 37 -12.50 -13.52 -1.80
CA SER A 37 -11.83 -12.43 -2.52
C SER A 37 -12.81 -11.33 -2.90
N PHE A 38 -12.77 -10.22 -2.16
CA PHE A 38 -13.64 -9.07 -2.44
C PHE A 38 -13.13 -7.76 -1.83
N VAL A 39 -13.72 -6.67 -2.31
CA VAL A 39 -13.55 -5.31 -1.79
C VAL A 39 -14.92 -4.78 -1.39
N CYS A 40 -15.07 -4.29 -0.17
CA CYS A 40 -16.31 -3.66 0.28
C CYS A 40 -16.05 -2.54 1.29
N VAL A 41 -17.03 -1.65 1.46
CA VAL A 41 -17.02 -0.65 2.53
C VAL A 41 -17.86 -1.19 3.68
N LEU A 42 -17.32 -1.12 4.91
CA LEU A 42 -18.00 -1.54 6.14
C LEU A 42 -17.60 -0.64 7.32
N ASN A 43 -18.39 -0.62 8.37
CA ASN A 43 -18.07 -0.01 9.65
C ASN A 43 -17.03 -0.86 10.38
N ASP A 44 -15.95 -0.25 10.88
CA ASP A 44 -14.85 -0.99 11.47
C ASP A 44 -15.21 -1.69 12.79
N ALA A 45 -16.03 -1.08 13.65
CA ALA A 45 -16.50 -1.71 14.89
C ALA A 45 -17.58 -2.78 14.64
N ALA A 46 -18.63 -2.44 13.89
CA ALA A 46 -19.75 -3.37 13.67
C ALA A 46 -19.48 -4.44 12.60
N SER A 47 -18.48 -4.24 11.74
CA SER A 47 -18.24 -5.06 10.54
C SER A 47 -19.48 -5.18 9.63
N GLN A 48 -20.24 -4.08 9.51
CA GLN A 48 -21.48 -3.97 8.75
C GLN A 48 -21.39 -2.92 7.64
N PRO A 49 -22.08 -3.08 6.49
CA PRO A 49 -23.00 -4.15 6.17
C PRO A 49 -22.28 -5.47 5.91
N THR A 50 -22.92 -6.59 6.25
CA THR A 50 -22.41 -7.91 5.92
C THR A 50 -22.35 -8.04 4.39
N PRO A 51 -21.22 -8.48 3.83
CA PRO A 51 -21.10 -8.70 2.40
C PRO A 51 -22.20 -9.65 1.88
N PRO A 52 -22.76 -9.40 0.68
CA PRO A 52 -23.75 -10.30 0.11
C PRO A 52 -23.14 -11.69 -0.13
N ALA A 53 -23.93 -12.74 0.08
CA ALA A 53 -23.53 -14.11 -0.20
C ALA A 53 -22.99 -14.23 -1.64
N PRO A 54 -21.92 -15.02 -1.90
CA PRO A 54 -21.32 -16.03 -1.03
C PRO A 54 -20.20 -15.50 -0.11
N ARG A 55 -20.01 -14.19 0.00
CA ARG A 55 -18.85 -13.58 0.68
C ARG A 55 -18.87 -13.78 2.19
N LYS A 56 -17.73 -14.14 2.77
CA LYS A 56 -17.54 -14.30 4.21
C LYS A 56 -16.40 -13.41 4.69
N LEU A 57 -16.67 -12.56 5.68
CA LEU A 57 -15.63 -11.76 6.32
C LEU A 57 -14.70 -12.67 7.13
N ILE A 58 -13.40 -12.36 7.13
CA ILE A 58 -12.45 -12.96 8.07
C ILE A 58 -12.93 -12.67 9.50
N ASP A 59 -13.03 -13.73 10.28
CA ASP A 59 -13.26 -13.65 11.71
C ASP A 59 -11.97 -13.22 12.42
N LEU A 60 -11.95 -11.99 12.93
CA LEU A 60 -10.83 -11.43 13.69
C LEU A 60 -10.79 -12.00 15.12
N ALA A 61 -11.93 -12.46 15.67
CA ALA A 61 -12.03 -12.91 17.05
C ALA A 61 -11.41 -14.30 17.27
N ASN A 62 -11.43 -15.16 16.25
CA ASN A 62 -10.84 -16.51 16.36
C ASN A 62 -9.30 -16.55 16.23
N SER A 63 -8.65 -15.43 15.86
CA SER A 63 -7.19 -15.34 15.84
C SER A 63 -6.59 -14.97 17.21
N GLU A 64 -7.41 -14.56 18.19
CA GLU A 64 -6.99 -14.14 19.54
C GLU A 64 -7.35 -15.16 20.64
N ARG A 65 -7.62 -16.44 20.32
CA ARG A 65 -7.90 -17.49 21.33
C ARG A 65 -6.67 -17.97 22.12
N CYS A 66 -5.79 -17.06 22.51
CA CYS A 66 -4.91 -17.23 23.66
C CYS A 66 -5.03 -15.96 24.52
N GLU A 67 -5.57 -16.17 25.72
CA GLU A 67 -5.71 -15.25 26.85
C GLU A 67 -7.08 -14.55 26.99
N GLU A 68 -7.79 -15.04 28.02
CA GLU A 68 -8.99 -14.49 28.62
C GLU A 68 -8.77 -13.01 29.02
N SER A 69 -9.19 -12.10 28.15
CA SER A 69 -9.71 -10.81 28.58
C SER A 69 -10.59 -10.29 27.45
N SER A 70 -11.79 -9.84 27.80
CA SER A 70 -12.61 -9.01 26.94
C SER A 70 -11.83 -7.73 26.63
N SER A 71 -10.99 -7.74 25.60
CA SER A 71 -10.33 -6.55 25.11
C SER A 71 -11.44 -5.61 24.59
N PRO A 72 -11.47 -4.32 25.00
CA PRO A 72 -12.37 -3.37 24.37
C PRO A 72 -12.01 -3.33 22.89
N ASP A 73 -12.99 -3.45 21.99
CA ASP A 73 -12.76 -3.42 20.55
C ASP A 73 -12.20 -2.04 20.21
N TYR A 74 -10.87 -1.94 20.06
CA TYR A 74 -10.12 -0.72 19.71
C TYR A 74 -10.37 -0.28 18.25
N ALA A 75 -11.52 -0.66 17.73
CA ALA A 75 -12.07 -0.35 16.43
C ALA A 75 -12.54 1.09 16.34
N LEU A 76 -12.65 1.58 15.12
CA LEU A 76 -13.21 2.88 14.82
C LEU A 76 -14.71 2.76 14.55
N GLY A 77 -15.51 3.69 15.07
CA GLY A 77 -16.93 3.83 14.71
C GLY A 77 -17.15 4.38 13.29
N GLN A 78 -16.23 4.18 12.35
CA GLN A 78 -16.23 4.79 11.02
C GLN A 78 -16.28 3.75 9.90
N SER A 79 -16.77 4.18 8.74
CA SER A 79 -16.72 3.40 7.51
C SER A 79 -15.29 3.31 6.99
N VAL A 80 -14.87 2.11 6.64
CA VAL A 80 -13.53 1.75 6.16
C VAL A 80 -13.64 0.81 4.97
N LEU A 81 -12.62 0.81 4.12
CA LEU A 81 -12.55 -0.10 2.99
C LEU A 81 -11.90 -1.41 3.43
N HIS A 82 -12.63 -2.51 3.35
CA HIS A 82 -12.14 -3.86 3.61
C HIS A 82 -11.75 -4.53 2.30
N ILE A 83 -10.50 -5.01 2.23
CA ILE A 83 -9.97 -5.74 1.08
C ILE A 83 -9.50 -7.10 1.60
N GLN A 84 -10.01 -8.18 1.01
CA GLN A 84 -9.75 -9.54 1.48
C GLN A 84 -9.47 -10.48 0.32
N SER A 85 -8.53 -11.41 0.52
CA SER A 85 -8.26 -12.53 -0.39
C SER A 85 -7.27 -13.51 0.24
N PRO A 86 -7.46 -14.83 0.08
CA PRO A 86 -6.42 -15.81 0.44
C PRO A 86 -5.18 -15.67 -0.46
N THR A 87 -5.35 -15.17 -1.70
CA THR A 87 -4.24 -14.88 -2.60
C THR A 87 -4.03 -13.38 -2.71
N ILE A 88 -2.99 -12.87 -2.04
CA ILE A 88 -2.71 -11.42 -1.91
C ILE A 88 -2.59 -10.75 -3.28
N LYS A 89 -1.87 -11.39 -4.21
CA LYS A 89 -1.51 -10.78 -5.50
C LYS A 89 -2.72 -10.57 -6.44
N THR A 90 -3.80 -11.33 -6.25
CA THR A 90 -4.95 -11.34 -7.17
C THR A 90 -6.07 -10.39 -6.74
N THR A 91 -6.02 -9.81 -5.55
CA THR A 91 -7.04 -8.83 -5.11
C THR A 91 -6.37 -7.57 -4.59
N TYR A 92 -6.68 -6.43 -5.20
CA TYR A 92 -6.04 -5.15 -4.89
C TYR A 92 -6.88 -3.97 -5.39
N ILE A 93 -6.56 -2.78 -4.87
CA ILE A 93 -6.96 -1.51 -5.48
C ILE A 93 -5.72 -0.82 -6.05
N ARG A 94 -5.87 -0.09 -7.18
CA ARG A 94 -4.77 0.65 -7.81
C ARG A 94 -5.24 2.02 -8.27
N CYS A 95 -4.44 3.05 -8.02
CA CYS A 95 -4.60 4.38 -8.59
C CYS A 95 -3.28 4.83 -9.23
N PRO A 96 -3.28 5.30 -10.48
CA PRO A 96 -4.39 5.33 -11.43
C PRO A 96 -4.68 3.96 -12.07
N SER A 97 -5.76 3.86 -12.85
CA SER A 97 -6.07 2.65 -13.64
C SER A 97 -4.91 2.30 -14.60
N ALA A 98 -4.55 1.02 -14.65
CA ALA A 98 -3.50 0.51 -15.55
C ALA A 98 -3.75 0.81 -17.04
N GLY A 99 -5.01 1.01 -17.43
CA GLY A 99 -5.45 1.17 -18.82
C GLY A 99 -5.84 2.59 -19.22
N SER A 100 -5.52 3.63 -18.44
CA SER A 100 -5.83 5.02 -18.78
C SER A 100 -4.96 5.51 -19.95
N SER A 101 -5.34 5.15 -21.17
CA SER A 101 -4.65 5.35 -22.44
C SER A 101 -4.74 6.75 -23.05
N HIS A 102 -5.36 7.73 -22.37
CA HIS A 102 -5.64 9.05 -22.95
C HIS A 102 -4.71 10.20 -22.51
N ALA A 103 -3.62 9.93 -21.79
CA ALA A 103 -2.55 10.90 -21.62
C ALA A 103 -1.22 10.18 -21.50
N SER A 104 -0.21 10.69 -22.21
CA SER A 104 1.23 10.44 -22.01
C SER A 104 1.53 9.88 -20.62
N HIS A 105 1.95 8.61 -20.53
CA HIS A 105 2.27 7.92 -19.27
C HIS A 105 1.27 8.21 -18.14
N GLY A 106 0.20 7.41 -18.04
CA GLY A 106 -0.86 7.53 -17.02
C GLY A 106 -0.37 7.38 -15.58
N HIS A 107 0.46 8.30 -15.13
CA HIS A 107 1.07 8.38 -13.81
C HIS A 107 0.19 9.24 -12.91
N LEU A 108 0.26 8.98 -11.61
CA LEU A 108 -0.41 9.76 -10.59
C LEU A 108 0.10 11.21 -10.61
N GLY A 109 1.42 11.42 -10.65
CA GLY A 109 2.03 12.74 -10.82
C GLY A 109 2.11 13.58 -9.55
N LEU A 110 1.92 12.96 -8.38
CA LEU A 110 2.10 13.63 -7.08
C LEU A 110 3.58 13.72 -6.73
N LYS A 111 4.04 14.92 -6.34
CA LYS A 111 5.46 15.25 -6.12
C LYS A 111 5.86 15.25 -4.64
N HIS A 112 4.94 14.90 -3.75
CA HIS A 112 5.19 14.94 -2.31
C HIS A 112 6.21 13.87 -1.87
N PRO A 113 7.13 14.22 -0.96
CA PRO A 113 8.15 13.30 -0.48
C PRO A 113 7.60 12.21 0.44
N TRP A 114 6.49 12.43 1.13
CA TRP A 114 5.92 11.46 2.07
C TRP A 114 4.60 10.89 1.56
N ILE A 115 4.45 9.58 1.68
CA ILE A 115 3.17 8.87 1.58
C ILE A 115 2.79 8.32 2.95
N HIS A 116 1.50 8.39 3.26
CA HIS A 116 0.93 7.88 4.51
C HIS A 116 -0.28 7.00 4.22
N LEU A 117 -0.35 5.85 4.87
CA LEU A 117 -1.46 4.90 4.78
C LEU A 117 -1.98 4.59 6.19
N GLN A 118 -3.28 4.82 6.41
CA GLN A 118 -3.97 4.42 7.62
C GLN A 118 -4.64 3.08 7.42
N VAL A 119 -4.11 2.06 8.09
CA VAL A 119 -4.54 0.67 7.92
C VAL A 119 -4.75 -0.02 9.28
N ARG A 120 -5.68 -0.99 9.32
CA ARG A 120 -5.81 -1.95 10.41
C ARG A 120 -5.33 -3.31 9.93
N ASN A 121 -4.45 -3.93 10.72
CA ASN A 121 -3.93 -5.25 10.46
C ASN A 121 -5.04 -6.29 10.69
N LEU A 122 -5.24 -7.20 9.75
CA LEU A 122 -6.20 -8.32 9.86
C LEU A 122 -5.53 -9.63 10.30
N HIS A 123 -4.34 -9.55 10.88
CA HIS A 123 -3.49 -10.68 11.28
C HIS A 123 -3.20 -11.66 10.13
N ARG A 124 -3.12 -11.10 8.92
CA ARG A 124 -2.81 -11.82 7.69
C ARG A 124 -1.73 -11.09 6.92
N GLU A 125 -1.11 -11.81 6.00
CA GLU A 125 -0.12 -11.25 5.11
C GLU A 125 -0.71 -10.10 4.28
N TRP A 126 -0.01 -8.97 4.28
CA TRP A 126 -0.41 -7.74 3.60
C TRP A 126 0.77 -7.11 2.86
N ALA A 127 0.48 -6.39 1.80
CA ALA A 127 1.47 -5.61 1.06
C ALA A 127 0.83 -4.40 0.38
N PHE A 128 1.67 -3.42 0.02
CA PHE A 128 1.31 -2.34 -0.90
C PHE A 128 2.51 -1.98 -1.77
N GLU A 129 2.23 -1.31 -2.89
CA GLU A 129 3.23 -0.87 -3.86
C GLU A 129 3.08 0.62 -4.15
N VAL A 130 4.23 1.25 -4.38
CA VAL A 130 4.31 2.61 -4.88
C VAL A 130 5.31 2.62 -6.03
N GLY A 131 4.87 3.10 -7.19
CA GLY A 131 5.76 3.38 -8.31
C GLY A 131 6.39 4.75 -8.16
N LEU A 132 7.71 4.82 -8.26
CA LEU A 132 8.53 6.02 -8.08
C LEU A 132 9.21 6.36 -9.40
N VAL A 133 9.20 7.64 -9.75
CA VAL A 133 9.85 8.14 -10.96
C VAL A 133 10.90 9.17 -10.56
N ASP A 134 12.07 9.07 -11.16
CA ASP A 134 13.14 10.06 -11.00
C ASP A 134 13.03 11.21 -12.02
N GLN A 135 13.84 12.25 -11.88
CA GLN A 135 13.83 13.41 -12.78
C GLN A 135 14.24 13.08 -14.22
N SER A 136 14.93 11.94 -14.44
CA SER A 136 15.24 11.44 -15.78
C SER A 136 14.12 10.59 -16.39
N GLY A 137 12.98 10.43 -15.69
CA GLY A 137 11.83 9.67 -16.16
C GLY A 137 11.95 8.16 -16.00
N ARG A 138 12.96 7.66 -15.26
CA ARG A 138 13.11 6.23 -14.97
C ARG A 138 12.17 5.84 -13.83
N GLU A 139 11.45 4.75 -14.00
CA GLU A 139 10.48 4.23 -13.02
C GLU A 139 11.07 3.04 -12.25
N GLY A 140 10.85 3.01 -10.94
CA GLY A 140 11.08 1.85 -10.09
C GLY A 140 9.90 1.60 -9.17
N VAL A 141 9.68 0.35 -8.79
CA VAL A 141 8.57 -0.04 -7.92
C VAL A 141 9.10 -0.39 -6.54
N VAL A 142 8.54 0.22 -5.51
CA VAL A 142 8.76 -0.21 -4.13
C VAL A 142 7.55 -1.00 -3.68
N ARG A 143 7.76 -2.22 -3.19
CA ARG A 143 6.72 -3.01 -2.52
C ARG A 143 7.12 -3.24 -1.06
N CYS A 144 6.27 -2.78 -0.15
CA CYS A 144 6.38 -3.06 1.28
C CYS A 144 5.45 -4.22 1.62
N ALA A 145 5.95 -5.26 2.28
CA ALA A 145 5.19 -6.48 2.55
C ALA A 145 5.51 -7.07 3.93
N THR A 146 4.49 -7.61 4.61
CA THR A 146 4.65 -8.18 5.96
C THR A 146 5.31 -9.57 5.98
N PHE A 147 5.29 -10.27 4.86
CA PHE A 147 5.94 -11.57 4.67
C PHE A 147 7.38 -11.45 4.14
N GLN A 148 7.83 -10.24 3.81
CA GLN A 148 9.21 -9.99 3.41
C GLN A 148 10.08 -9.85 4.66
N LYS A 149 11.13 -10.66 4.79
CA LYS A 149 12.04 -10.62 5.96
C LYS A 149 13.22 -9.69 5.77
N GLU A 150 13.80 -9.68 4.57
CA GLU A 150 14.99 -8.90 4.22
C GLU A 150 14.74 -8.06 2.97
N PRO A 151 15.33 -6.86 2.84
CA PRO A 151 15.26 -6.09 1.60
C PRO A 151 15.83 -6.88 0.41
N ASN A 152 15.15 -6.86 -0.75
CA ASN A 152 15.60 -7.53 -1.96
C ASN A 152 15.23 -6.70 -3.21
N LEU A 153 16.21 -6.45 -4.07
CA LEU A 153 16.03 -5.75 -5.33
C LEU A 153 16.01 -6.72 -6.51
N LYS A 154 14.88 -6.77 -7.21
CA LYS A 154 14.72 -7.51 -8.46
C LYS A 154 14.88 -6.57 -9.66
N LEU A 155 15.92 -6.81 -10.45
CA LEU A 155 16.20 -6.05 -11.68
C LEU A 155 15.30 -6.52 -12.83
N GLY A 156 14.07 -6.02 -12.86
CA GLY A 156 13.09 -6.16 -13.95
C GLY A 156 12.88 -4.85 -14.71
N SER A 157 11.87 -4.81 -15.58
CA SER A 157 11.39 -3.58 -16.21
C SER A 157 9.89 -3.38 -15.85
N PRO A 158 9.56 -2.49 -14.89
CA PRO A 158 10.47 -1.72 -14.03
C PRO A 158 11.15 -2.58 -12.94
N PRO A 159 12.26 -2.12 -12.35
CA PRO A 159 12.89 -2.78 -11.21
C PRO A 159 11.98 -2.75 -9.97
N LEU A 160 12.04 -3.79 -9.15
CA LEU A 160 11.18 -3.98 -7.98
C LEU A 160 12.02 -4.11 -6.70
N LEU A 161 11.94 -3.10 -5.84
CA LEU A 161 12.53 -3.10 -4.50
C LEU A 161 11.50 -3.65 -3.49
N LEU A 162 11.77 -4.83 -2.95
CA LEU A 162 10.99 -5.48 -1.91
C LEU A 162 11.52 -5.04 -0.55
N LEU A 163 10.67 -4.48 0.30
CA LEU A 163 11.02 -4.02 1.64
C LEU A 163 10.19 -4.78 2.70
N PRO A 164 10.82 -5.18 3.82
CA PRO A 164 10.09 -5.71 4.96
C PRO A 164 9.19 -4.63 5.57
N LEU A 165 8.00 -5.03 6.00
CA LEU A 165 7.06 -4.19 6.72
C LEU A 165 6.62 -4.89 8.00
N SER A 166 6.84 -4.26 9.15
CA SER A 166 6.29 -4.74 10.42
C SER A 166 5.26 -3.77 10.94
N PHE A 167 4.14 -4.31 11.41
CA PHE A 167 3.24 -3.54 12.27
C PHE A 167 3.88 -3.41 13.66
N PRO A 168 3.72 -2.27 14.34
CA PRO A 168 4.21 -2.13 15.70
C PRO A 168 3.56 -3.19 16.58
N SER A 169 4.34 -3.79 17.48
CA SER A 169 3.81 -4.72 18.47
C SER A 169 2.68 -4.03 19.25
N PRO A 170 1.54 -4.70 19.48
CA PRO A 170 0.47 -4.13 20.29
C PRO A 170 1.05 -3.79 21.66
N SER A 171 0.88 -2.53 22.09
CA SER A 171 1.23 -2.14 23.45
C SER A 171 0.29 -2.89 24.42
N SER A 172 0.65 -2.94 25.70
CA SER A 172 -0.24 -3.52 26.73
C SER A 172 -1.58 -2.76 26.87
N ARG A 173 -1.67 -1.55 26.31
CA ARG A 173 -2.87 -0.69 26.27
C ARG A 173 -2.90 0.07 24.94
N PRO A 174 -3.26 -0.58 23.82
CA PRO A 174 -3.34 0.12 22.54
C PRO A 174 -4.49 1.13 22.61
N LEU A 175 -4.33 2.33 22.05
CA LEU A 175 -5.44 3.28 21.95
C LEU A 175 -6.35 2.93 20.75
N THR A 176 -5.81 2.26 19.73
CA THR A 176 -6.55 1.85 18.53
C THR A 176 -5.87 0.63 17.89
N SER A 177 -6.62 -0.22 17.20
CA SER A 177 -6.07 -1.30 16.34
C SER A 177 -5.49 -0.78 15.01
N TRP A 178 -5.55 0.52 14.77
CA TRP A 178 -5.10 1.17 13.55
C TRP A 178 -3.67 1.65 13.66
N CYS A 179 -2.93 1.60 12.55
CA CYS A 179 -1.62 2.21 12.43
C CYS A 179 -1.56 3.17 11.24
N THR A 180 -0.61 4.11 11.30
CA THR A 180 -0.25 4.95 10.16
C THR A 180 1.14 4.54 9.69
N VAL A 181 1.22 3.97 8.49
CA VAL A 181 2.50 3.70 7.81
C VAL A 181 2.89 4.96 7.07
N ALA A 182 4.09 5.49 7.35
CA ALA A 182 4.62 6.69 6.72
C ALA A 182 5.99 6.41 6.10
N ILE A 183 6.17 6.74 4.82
CA ILE A 183 7.40 6.45 4.08
C ILE A 183 7.89 7.70 3.36
N ASN A 184 9.19 7.98 3.51
CA ASN A 184 9.91 8.97 2.72
C ASN A 184 10.32 8.36 1.38
N LEU A 185 9.61 8.73 0.31
CA LEU A 185 9.80 8.19 -1.02
C LEU A 185 11.17 8.54 -1.63
N PRO A 186 11.67 9.80 -1.52
CA PRO A 186 13.00 10.14 -2.01
C PRO A 186 14.13 9.28 -1.42
N SER A 187 14.04 8.92 -0.14
CA SER A 187 15.08 8.10 0.50
C SER A 187 15.22 6.69 -0.08
N LEU A 188 14.22 6.22 -0.82
CA LEU A 188 14.21 4.86 -1.38
C LEU A 188 14.87 4.76 -2.76
N LEU A 189 14.98 5.86 -3.49
CA LEU A 189 15.56 5.86 -4.84
C LEU A 189 17.02 5.37 -4.90
N PRO A 190 17.93 5.78 -4.00
CA PRO A 190 19.31 5.32 -4.04
C PRO A 190 19.44 3.79 -3.93
N HIS A 191 18.50 3.12 -3.25
CA HIS A 191 18.53 1.67 -3.05
C HIS A 191 18.33 0.87 -4.33
N PHE A 192 17.72 1.45 -5.37
CA PHE A 192 17.62 0.79 -6.67
C PHE A 192 18.97 0.59 -7.36
N SER A 193 19.98 1.40 -7.03
CA SER A 193 21.35 1.23 -7.54
C SER A 193 22.25 0.38 -6.64
N SER A 194 21.73 -0.14 -5.52
CA SER A 194 22.55 -0.86 -4.55
C SER A 194 22.75 -2.33 -4.94
N ALA A 195 23.99 -2.68 -5.29
CA ALA A 195 24.39 -4.07 -5.55
C ALA A 195 24.24 -4.99 -4.32
N ALA A 196 24.21 -4.43 -3.10
CA ALA A 196 24.00 -5.23 -1.88
C ALA A 196 22.58 -5.82 -1.80
N LEU A 197 21.62 -5.24 -2.53
CA LEU A 197 20.22 -5.67 -2.53
C LEU A 197 19.90 -6.62 -3.70
N THR A 198 20.78 -6.71 -4.70
CA THR A 198 20.64 -7.67 -5.80
C THR A 198 21.12 -9.03 -5.34
N ARG A 199 20.19 -9.88 -4.88
CA ARG A 199 20.50 -11.29 -4.64
C ARG A 199 20.44 -12.00 -5.98
N GLU A 200 21.51 -12.68 -6.36
CA GLU A 200 21.47 -13.62 -7.47
C GLU A 200 20.54 -14.77 -7.06
N ASP A 201 19.35 -14.83 -7.67
CA ASP A 201 18.47 -15.98 -7.54
C ASP A 201 19.20 -17.19 -8.16
N GLN A 202 19.97 -17.94 -7.35
CA GLN A 202 20.56 -19.23 -7.71
C GLN A 202 19.45 -20.28 -7.81
N GLU A 203 18.60 -20.18 -8.82
CA GLU A 203 17.71 -21.27 -9.25
C GLU A 203 17.51 -21.18 -10.77
N GLY A 204 18.48 -21.77 -11.49
CA GLY A 204 18.28 -22.35 -12.81
C GLY A 204 17.94 -21.40 -13.98
N ARG A 205 18.98 -20.87 -14.64
CA ARG A 205 19.26 -21.08 -16.08
C ARG A 205 20.44 -20.21 -16.51
N ALA A 206 21.54 -20.86 -16.86
CA ALA A 206 22.60 -20.28 -17.63
C ALA A 206 22.04 -19.77 -18.98
N SER A 207 22.05 -18.46 -19.19
CA SER A 207 22.26 -17.82 -20.50
C SER A 207 22.23 -16.30 -20.35
N SER A 208 23.18 -15.63 -21.02
CA SER A 208 23.25 -14.19 -21.32
C SER A 208 24.01 -13.24 -20.35
N SER A 209 25.31 -13.51 -20.16
CA SER A 209 26.32 -12.53 -19.71
C SER A 209 26.42 -11.27 -20.62
N ALA A 210 25.78 -11.23 -21.79
CA ALA A 210 25.77 -10.09 -22.71
C ALA A 210 24.64 -9.05 -22.49
N LEU A 211 23.63 -9.33 -21.63
CA LEU A 211 22.48 -8.43 -21.38
C LEU A 211 22.66 -7.50 -20.16
N ALA A 212 23.70 -7.71 -19.35
CA ALA A 212 23.95 -6.93 -18.13
C ALA A 212 24.32 -5.46 -18.43
N GLY A 213 25.04 -5.20 -19.54
CA GLY A 213 25.47 -3.84 -19.92
C GLY A 213 24.35 -2.91 -20.38
N HIS A 214 23.22 -3.44 -20.85
CA HIS A 214 22.06 -2.65 -21.29
C HIS A 214 20.96 -2.50 -20.23
N ARG A 215 21.00 -3.27 -19.13
CA ARG A 215 19.97 -3.22 -18.07
C ARG A 215 20.26 -2.20 -16.97
N ALA A 216 21.52 -1.81 -16.79
CA ALA A 216 21.92 -0.78 -15.83
C ALA A 216 21.34 0.62 -16.15
N THR A 217 20.88 0.86 -17.39
CA THR A 217 20.44 2.17 -17.87
C THR A 217 18.99 2.52 -17.52
N GLN A 218 18.16 1.57 -17.09
CA GLN A 218 16.73 1.83 -16.81
C GLN A 218 16.37 1.94 -15.31
N VAL A 219 17.34 1.70 -14.44
CA VAL A 219 17.12 1.74 -12.99
C VAL A 219 17.10 3.20 -12.53
N PRO A 220 16.11 3.63 -11.71
CA PRO A 220 16.10 4.99 -11.20
C PRO A 220 17.28 5.19 -10.26
N SER A 221 18.05 6.25 -10.50
CA SER A 221 19.24 6.60 -9.70
C SER A 221 19.37 8.10 -9.45
N GLY A 222 18.43 8.89 -9.97
CA GLY A 222 18.44 10.34 -9.88
C GLY A 222 17.63 10.89 -8.70
N VAL A 223 17.41 12.20 -8.74
CA VAL A 223 16.56 12.90 -7.78
C VAL A 223 15.09 12.48 -8.00
N TYR A 224 14.36 12.36 -6.90
CA TYR A 224 12.93 12.08 -6.91
C TYR A 224 12.15 13.12 -7.72
N SER A 225 11.22 12.65 -8.54
CA SER A 225 10.33 13.49 -9.36
C SER A 225 8.88 13.38 -8.89
N HIS A 226 8.28 12.19 -8.95
CA HIS A 226 6.88 11.98 -8.59
C HIS A 226 6.54 10.51 -8.39
N VAL A 227 5.35 10.25 -7.84
CA VAL A 227 4.72 8.92 -7.80
C VAL A 227 4.01 8.61 -9.11
N SER A 228 4.27 7.43 -9.69
CA SER A 228 3.56 6.92 -10.88
C SER A 228 2.27 6.22 -10.52
N TYR A 229 2.23 5.40 -9.47
CA TYR A 229 0.98 4.77 -8.99
C TYR A 229 1.08 4.35 -7.53
N VAL A 230 -0.07 4.12 -6.92
CA VAL A 230 -0.22 3.45 -5.62
C VAL A 230 -1.10 2.22 -5.81
N LYS A 231 -0.71 1.11 -5.20
CA LYS A 231 -1.46 -0.15 -5.23
C LYS A 231 -1.51 -0.74 -3.82
N VAL A 232 -2.69 -1.10 -3.36
CA VAL A 232 -2.88 -1.72 -2.03
C VAL A 232 -3.46 -3.11 -2.23
N TYR A 233 -2.78 -4.12 -1.70
CA TYR A 233 -3.23 -5.50 -1.80
C TYR A 233 -4.22 -5.89 -0.70
N ALA A 234 -4.80 -7.07 -0.86
CA ALA A 234 -5.73 -7.68 0.07
C ALA A 234 -5.18 -7.91 1.48
N ASN A 235 -6.11 -8.15 2.39
CA ASN A 235 -5.95 -8.44 3.81
C ASN A 235 -5.63 -7.21 4.66
N CYS A 236 -6.30 -6.10 4.37
CA CYS A 236 -6.29 -4.91 5.22
C CYS A 236 -7.67 -4.26 5.29
N ARG A 237 -7.88 -3.49 6.36
CA ARG A 237 -8.86 -2.38 6.33
C ARG A 237 -8.11 -1.07 6.12
N LEU A 238 -8.60 -0.25 5.21
CA LEU A 238 -7.99 0.99 4.78
C LEU A 238 -8.94 2.16 5.06
N ARG A 239 -8.42 3.21 5.71
CA ARG A 239 -9.19 4.42 6.03
C ARG A 239 -8.76 5.61 5.17
N ARG A 240 -7.46 5.85 5.05
CA ARG A 240 -6.90 6.99 4.29
C ARG A 240 -5.59 6.64 3.61
N ILE A 241 -5.39 7.26 2.45
CA ILE A 241 -4.07 7.39 1.80
C ILE A 241 -3.88 8.88 1.50
N TRP A 242 -2.77 9.46 1.93
CA TRP A 242 -2.44 10.84 1.62
C TRP A 242 -0.95 11.04 1.43
N PHE A 243 -0.62 12.17 0.83
CA PHE A 243 0.71 12.63 0.52
C PHE A 243 0.96 13.93 1.27
N SER A 244 2.19 14.15 1.73
CA SER A 244 2.56 15.39 2.42
C SER A 244 4.01 15.82 2.17
N GLU A 245 4.25 17.12 2.33
CA GLU A 245 5.60 17.69 2.31
C GLU A 245 6.39 17.36 3.58
N GLY A 246 5.72 17.36 4.74
CA GLY A 246 6.33 17.02 6.02
C GLY A 246 6.22 15.53 6.35
N GLY A 247 7.10 15.09 7.24
CA GLY A 247 7.13 13.71 7.73
C GLY A 247 6.09 13.40 8.81
N PRO A 248 6.24 12.27 9.52
CA PRO A 248 5.27 11.79 10.52
C PRO A 248 5.03 12.76 11.68
N GLN A 249 5.97 13.67 11.94
CA GLN A 249 5.89 14.67 13.00
C GLN A 249 5.17 15.95 12.56
N GLN A 250 4.79 16.09 11.28
CA GLN A 250 4.02 17.24 10.82
C GLN A 250 2.68 17.31 11.55
N ARG A 251 2.29 18.51 11.99
CA ARG A 251 0.97 18.73 12.56
C ARG A 251 -0.09 18.48 11.49
N LEU A 252 -0.81 17.38 11.64
CA LEU A 252 -1.88 17.00 10.72
C LEU A 252 -3.21 17.67 11.13
N PRO A 253 -4.03 18.10 10.17
CA PRO A 253 -5.42 18.43 10.42
C PRO A 253 -6.16 17.27 11.12
N TRP A 254 -7.18 17.59 11.90
CA TRP A 254 -7.86 16.62 12.77
C TRP A 254 -8.45 15.43 11.98
N GLU A 255 -8.86 15.65 10.74
CA GLU A 255 -9.42 14.61 9.88
C GLU A 255 -8.42 13.48 9.56
N PHE A 256 -7.13 13.76 9.59
CA PHE A 256 -6.05 12.78 9.39
C PHE A 256 -5.57 12.14 10.69
N GLN A 257 -6.06 12.56 11.85
CA GLN A 257 -5.68 11.96 13.12
C GLN A 257 -6.50 10.68 13.39
N LEU A 258 -5.92 9.76 14.16
CA LEU A 258 -6.60 8.57 14.66
C LEU A 258 -7.13 8.90 16.06
N TYR A 259 -8.45 8.92 16.19
CA TYR A 259 -9.12 9.02 17.48
C TYR A 259 -9.88 7.72 17.69
N ALA A 260 -9.67 7.06 18.82
CA ALA A 260 -10.58 6.02 19.27
C ALA A 260 -11.92 6.67 19.61
N ALA A 261 -13.02 5.97 19.35
CA ALA A 261 -14.29 6.35 19.97
C ALA A 261 -14.11 6.17 21.49
N VAL A 262 -14.36 7.23 22.25
CA VAL A 262 -14.44 7.17 23.72
C VAL A 262 -15.79 6.59 24.10
#